data_AF-A0A699YWX7-F1
#
_entry.id   AF-A0A699YWX7-F1
#
_cell.length_a   1.000
_cell.length_b   1.000
_cell.length_c   1.000
_cell.angle_alpha   90.00
_cell.angle_beta   90.00
_cell.angle_gamma   90.00
#
_symmetry.space_group_name_H-M   'P 1'
#
loop_
_entity.id
_entity.type
_entity.pdbx_description
1 polymer ?
#
loop_
_entity_poly.entity_id
_entity_poly.type
_entity_poly.pdbx_seq_one_letter_code
_entity_poly.pdbx_strand_id
1 'polypeptide(L)'
;MMLMDNLIHSDLHPGNILVRLTPPGGLAGLLYNGLDGLKRSNWVSNNYRARIDVLQQRWLQPQMVLLDVGMATELSDEDQTNMIGLFRSFAAMDGKACGEWTLRFSGDQQQCPDPEAFISGLQATFEELRRLDEGADWQDTAFNSGADTLSHVLELVRQYKVTLPGHICAVVVTTLVLEGWSNKLDPSHSVLSMVQKMFESSTLPWHARLVSAVDTVMEEEQGQMLAMA
;
A
#
# COMPACT_ATOMS: atom_id res chain seq x y z
N MET A 1 3.77 0.83 10.75
CA MET A 1 2.71 1.51 11.52
C MET A 1 1.69 0.49 12.04
N MET A 2 0.60 0.15 11.35
CA MET A 2 -0.46 -0.68 11.97
C MET A 2 0.01 -2.08 12.39
N LEU A 3 0.71 -2.80 11.51
CA LEU A 3 1.15 -4.18 11.76
C LEU A 3 2.32 -4.30 12.75
N MET A 4 3.05 -3.22 12.98
CA MET A 4 4.32 -3.24 13.72
C MET A 4 4.28 -2.50 15.03
N ASP A 5 3.80 -1.27 14.93
CA ASP A 5 3.84 -0.30 15.99
C ASP A 5 2.47 -0.19 16.65
N ASN A 6 1.49 -0.96 16.15
CA ASN A 6 0.07 -0.88 16.52
C ASN A 6 -0.53 0.52 16.32
N LEU A 7 0.09 1.33 15.47
CA LEU A 7 -0.32 2.71 15.20
C LEU A 7 -1.03 2.82 13.86
N ILE A 8 -2.17 3.48 13.85
CA ILE A 8 -2.87 3.91 12.65
C ILE A 8 -2.65 5.40 12.49
N HIS A 9 -2.39 5.82 11.25
CA HIS A 9 -2.52 7.22 10.89
C HIS A 9 -3.83 7.41 10.12
N SER A 10 -4.86 7.91 10.80
CA SER A 10 -6.24 7.91 10.29
C SER A 10 -6.56 9.02 9.29
N ASP A 11 -5.56 9.83 8.93
CA ASP A 11 -5.65 10.87 7.91
C ASP A 11 -4.40 10.86 6.98
N LEU A 12 -3.94 9.65 6.63
CA LEU A 12 -2.83 9.50 5.68
C LEU A 12 -3.33 9.77 4.26
N HIS A 13 -3.22 11.04 3.83
CA HIS A 13 -3.44 11.43 2.45
C HIS A 13 -2.13 11.92 1.81
N PRO A 14 -2.03 11.97 0.47
CA PRO A 14 -0.77 12.28 -0.22
C PRO A 14 -0.19 13.67 0.09
N GLY A 15 -1.01 14.61 0.54
CA GLY A 15 -0.53 15.92 0.99
C GLY A 15 0.36 15.84 2.24
N ASN A 16 0.23 14.75 3.01
CA ASN A 16 1.02 14.49 4.21
C ASN A 16 2.24 13.61 3.94
N ILE A 17 2.45 13.14 2.69
CA ILE A 17 3.57 12.29 2.29
C ILE A 17 4.43 13.05 1.28
N LEU A 18 5.68 13.32 1.65
CA LEU A 18 6.68 13.85 0.73
C LEU A 18 7.79 12.86 0.50
N VAL A 19 8.30 12.81 -0.74
CA VAL A 19 9.54 12.09 -1.06
C VAL A 19 10.65 13.12 -1.21
N ARG A 20 11.72 12.92 -0.42
CA ARG A 20 12.94 13.73 -0.48
C ARG A 20 14.07 12.86 -1.00
N LEU A 21 14.70 13.29 -2.08
CA LEU A 21 15.91 12.65 -2.59
C LEU A 21 17.12 13.24 -1.86
N THR A 22 17.84 12.40 -1.13
CA THR A 22 19.00 12.81 -0.33
C THR A 22 20.28 12.18 -0.84
N PRO A 23 21.44 12.88 -0.77
CA PRO A 23 22.72 12.26 -1.10
C PRO A 23 22.99 11.04 -0.22
N PRO A 24 23.71 10.03 -0.74
CA PRO A 24 24.02 8.84 0.02
C PRO A 24 24.98 9.16 1.18
N GLY A 25 24.90 8.40 2.26
CA GLY A 25 25.81 8.51 3.40
C GLY A 25 27.20 7.89 3.15
N GLY A 26 28.13 8.10 4.09
CA GLY A 26 29.42 7.39 4.13
C GLY A 26 30.35 7.68 2.93
N LEU A 27 31.08 6.66 2.48
CA LEU A 27 32.04 6.76 1.38
C LEU A 27 31.38 7.21 0.06
N ALA A 28 30.16 6.74 -0.21
CA ALA A 28 29.39 7.15 -1.39
C ALA A 28 29.04 8.65 -1.33
N GLY A 29 28.71 9.17 -0.16
CA GLY A 29 28.47 10.60 0.05
C GLY A 29 29.70 11.48 -0.19
N LEU A 30 30.89 11.01 0.21
CA LEU A 30 32.15 11.71 -0.07
C LEU A 30 32.42 11.79 -1.58
N LEU A 31 32.19 10.71 -2.31
CA LEU A 31 32.30 10.69 -3.77
C LEU A 31 31.25 11.60 -4.43
N TYR A 32 30.01 11.57 -3.95
CA TYR A 32 28.93 12.44 -4.42
C TYR A 32 29.30 13.92 -4.30
N ASN A 33 29.82 14.34 -3.13
CA ASN A 33 30.24 15.71 -2.89
C ASN A 33 31.49 16.09 -3.70
N GLY A 34 32.42 15.15 -3.91
CA GLY A 34 33.59 15.35 -4.77
C GLY A 34 33.22 15.60 -6.23
N LEU A 35 32.23 14.86 -6.75
CA LEU A 35 31.67 15.07 -8.09
C LEU A 35 30.96 16.42 -8.21
N ASP A 36 30.24 16.87 -7.16
CA ASP A 36 29.62 18.21 -7.15
C ASP A 36 30.69 19.32 -7.20
N GLY A 37 31.80 19.14 -6.47
CA GLY A 37 32.96 20.05 -6.55
C GLY A 37 33.59 20.10 -7.94
N LEU A 38 33.75 18.95 -8.60
CA LEU A 38 34.29 18.86 -9.96
C LEU A 38 33.36 19.57 -10.97
N LYS A 39 32.04 19.36 -10.84
CA LYS A 39 31.02 19.98 -11.70
C LYS A 39 31.05 21.51 -11.64
N ARG A 40 31.27 22.09 -10.45
CA ARG A 40 31.37 23.55 -10.24
C ARG A 40 32.63 24.17 -10.84
N SER A 41 33.65 23.38 -11.15
CA SER A 41 34.87 23.88 -11.78
C SER A 41 34.62 24.30 -13.24
N ASN A 42 35.09 25.49 -13.62
CA ASN A 42 34.98 26.02 -14.98
C ASN A 42 35.76 25.23 -16.05
N TRP A 43 36.60 24.28 -15.63
CA TRP A 43 37.37 23.42 -16.52
C TRP A 43 36.59 22.25 -17.10
N VAL A 44 35.41 21.94 -16.55
CA VAL A 44 34.63 20.78 -16.97
C VAL A 44 33.70 21.17 -18.12
N SER A 45 33.91 20.55 -19.29
CA SER A 45 33.06 20.72 -20.46
C SER A 45 31.61 20.30 -20.17
N ASN A 46 30.65 20.94 -20.84
CA ASN A 46 29.22 20.73 -20.64
C ASN A 46 28.79 19.26 -20.80
N ASN A 47 29.45 18.49 -21.66
CA ASN A 47 29.17 17.06 -21.83
C ASN A 47 29.50 16.24 -20.57
N TYR A 48 30.58 16.57 -19.87
CA TYR A 48 30.96 15.87 -18.64
C TYR A 48 30.05 16.29 -17.47
N ARG A 49 29.62 17.55 -17.42
CA ARG A 49 28.64 18.02 -16.44
C ARG A 49 27.32 17.26 -16.55
N ALA A 50 26.79 17.11 -17.76
CA ALA A 50 25.56 16.36 -17.99
C ALA A 50 25.70 14.88 -17.56
N ARG A 51 26.84 14.25 -17.82
CA ARG A 51 27.10 12.86 -17.39
C ARG A 51 27.21 12.72 -15.88
N ILE A 52 27.87 13.67 -15.21
CA ILE A 52 27.97 13.70 -13.75
C ILE A 52 26.58 13.89 -13.14
N ASP A 53 25.73 14.74 -13.73
CA ASP A 53 24.35 14.95 -13.27
C ASP A 53 23.51 13.69 -13.32
N VAL A 54 23.55 12.95 -14.43
CA VAL A 54 22.84 11.67 -14.55
C VAL A 54 23.35 10.67 -13.51
N LEU A 55 24.67 10.61 -13.27
CA LEU A 55 25.25 9.73 -12.26
C LEU A 55 24.85 10.12 -10.84
N GLN A 56 24.88 11.42 -10.51
CA GLN A 56 24.51 11.91 -9.20
C GLN A 56 23.02 11.71 -8.93
N GLN A 57 22.14 11.93 -9.90
CA GLN A 57 20.71 11.65 -9.76
C GLN A 57 20.45 10.18 -9.40
N ARG A 58 21.21 9.24 -10.00
CA ARG A 58 21.12 7.80 -9.69
C ARG A 58 21.62 7.43 -8.29
N TRP A 59 22.42 8.29 -7.66
CA TRP A 59 22.98 8.03 -6.34
C TRP A 59 22.12 8.60 -5.22
N LEU A 60 21.11 9.42 -5.55
CA LEU A 60 20.19 9.96 -4.56
C LEU A 60 19.35 8.83 -3.95
N GLN A 61 19.22 8.85 -2.63
CA GLN A 61 18.42 7.92 -1.87
C GLN A 61 17.06 8.57 -1.54
N PRO A 62 15.94 7.93 -1.91
CA PRO A 62 14.61 8.42 -1.53
C PRO A 62 14.39 8.28 -0.03
N GLN A 63 13.84 9.32 0.57
CA GLN A 63 13.40 9.37 1.96
C GLN A 63 11.94 9.79 2.00
N MET A 64 11.10 8.99 2.64
CA MET A 64 9.70 9.35 2.90
C MET A 64 9.63 10.27 4.12
N VAL A 65 8.91 11.37 4.00
CA VAL A 65 8.69 12.37 5.04
C VAL A 65 7.19 12.48 5.29
N LEU A 66 6.77 12.17 6.50
CA LEU A 66 5.39 12.30 6.96
C LEU A 66 5.26 13.63 7.72
N LEU A 67 4.36 14.51 7.27
CA LEU A 67 4.24 15.87 7.81
C LEU A 67 3.22 15.99 8.94
N ASP A 68 2.03 15.42 8.74
CA ASP A 68 0.95 15.44 9.72
C ASP A 68 0.87 14.07 10.38
N VAL A 69 0.89 14.04 11.71
CA VAL A 69 0.68 12.84 12.53
C VAL A 69 -0.41 13.09 13.59
N GLY A 70 -1.19 14.15 13.45
CA GLY A 70 -2.14 14.64 14.46
C GLY A 70 -3.30 13.69 14.76
N MET A 71 -3.62 12.78 13.84
CA MET A 71 -4.67 11.76 14.00
C MET A 71 -4.10 10.34 14.12
N ALA A 72 -2.89 10.21 14.66
CA ALA A 72 -2.34 8.90 14.99
C ALA A 72 -2.99 8.32 16.25
N THR A 73 -3.49 7.09 16.17
CA THR A 73 -4.09 6.38 17.31
C THR A 73 -3.60 4.94 17.37
N GLU A 74 -3.66 4.36 18.57
CA GLU A 74 -3.35 2.95 18.79
C GLU A 74 -4.65 2.11 18.76
N LEU A 75 -4.58 0.89 18.20
CA LEU A 75 -5.68 -0.06 18.29
C LEU A 75 -5.65 -0.84 19.61
N SER A 76 -6.80 -1.27 20.09
CA SER A 76 -6.83 -2.33 21.10
C SER A 76 -6.27 -3.63 20.52
N ASP A 77 -5.76 -4.53 21.36
CA ASP A 77 -5.25 -5.85 20.92
C ASP A 77 -6.32 -6.65 20.14
N GLU A 78 -7.59 -6.52 20.56
CA GLU A 78 -8.73 -7.15 19.89
C GLU A 78 -8.99 -6.52 18.51
N ASP A 79 -9.03 -5.19 18.42
CA ASP A 79 -9.22 -4.49 17.14
C ASP A 79 -8.05 -4.74 16.19
N GLN A 80 -6.82 -4.79 16.69
CA GLN A 80 -5.64 -5.12 15.89
C GLN A 80 -5.76 -6.53 15.31
N THR A 81 -6.17 -7.50 16.13
CA THR A 81 -6.41 -8.88 15.69
C THR A 81 -7.50 -8.94 14.63
N ASN A 82 -8.61 -8.23 14.85
CA ASN A 82 -9.73 -8.17 13.91
C ASN A 82 -9.30 -7.48 12.59
N MET A 83 -8.52 -6.41 12.64
CA MET A 83 -7.98 -5.71 11.46
C MET A 83 -7.04 -6.60 10.64
N ILE A 84 -6.14 -7.34 11.31
CA ILE A 84 -5.25 -8.29 10.64
C ILE A 84 -6.07 -9.40 9.98
N GLY A 85 -7.07 -9.94 10.69
CA GLY A 85 -8.00 -10.94 10.16
C GLY A 85 -8.73 -10.44 8.92
N LEU A 86 -9.30 -9.24 9.00
CA LEU A 86 -10.00 -8.57 7.90
C LEU A 86 -9.08 -8.44 6.68
N PHE A 87 -7.91 -7.83 6.82
CA PHE A 87 -6.98 -7.64 5.70
C PHE A 87 -6.48 -8.95 5.11
N ARG A 88 -6.25 -9.97 5.94
CA ARG A 88 -5.85 -11.30 5.47
C ARG A 88 -6.96 -11.97 4.65
N SER A 89 -8.20 -11.92 5.12
CA SER A 89 -9.34 -12.46 4.38
C SER A 89 -9.60 -11.70 3.08
N PHE A 90 -9.40 -10.38 3.10
CA PHE A 90 -9.53 -9.54 1.92
C PHE A 90 -8.45 -9.87 0.88
N ALA A 91 -7.18 -9.96 1.29
CA ALA A 91 -6.07 -10.35 0.41
C ALA A 91 -6.20 -11.77 -0.14
N ALA A 92 -6.85 -12.68 0.59
CA ALA A 92 -7.14 -14.03 0.13
C ALA A 92 -8.38 -14.11 -0.78
N MET A 93 -9.09 -13.00 -0.99
CA MET A 93 -10.40 -12.96 -1.65
C MET A 93 -11.39 -13.96 -1.02
N ASP A 94 -11.34 -14.11 0.32
CA ASP A 94 -12.28 -14.92 1.11
C ASP A 94 -13.39 -14.02 1.68
N GLY A 95 -14.48 -13.89 0.91
CA GLY A 95 -15.59 -13.00 1.25
C GLY A 95 -16.33 -13.44 2.52
N LYS A 96 -16.42 -14.76 2.76
CA LYS A 96 -17.02 -15.30 3.99
C LYS A 96 -16.23 -14.86 5.22
N ALA A 97 -14.93 -15.13 5.25
CA ALA A 97 -14.09 -14.74 6.37
C ALA A 97 -14.05 -13.21 6.54
N CYS A 98 -14.03 -12.47 5.43
CA CYS A 98 -14.08 -11.00 5.44
C CYS A 98 -15.34 -10.49 6.14
N GLY A 99 -16.51 -11.07 5.85
CA GLY A 99 -17.76 -10.73 6.51
C GLY A 99 -17.75 -11.07 8.00
N GLU A 100 -17.24 -12.25 8.37
CA GLU A 100 -17.13 -12.67 9.77
C GLU A 100 -16.22 -11.74 10.60
N TRP A 101 -15.06 -11.33 10.06
CA TRP A 101 -14.18 -10.36 10.72
C TRP A 101 -14.81 -8.97 10.82
N THR A 102 -15.48 -8.52 9.76
CA THR A 102 -16.14 -7.21 9.75
C THR A 102 -17.21 -7.09 10.84
N LEU A 103 -17.99 -8.15 11.07
CA LEU A 103 -19.06 -8.15 12.08
C LEU A 103 -18.53 -8.07 13.52
N ARG A 104 -17.29 -8.54 13.77
CA ARG A 104 -16.69 -8.61 15.11
C ARG A 104 -16.31 -7.26 15.69
N PHE A 105 -16.02 -6.25 14.87
CA PHE A 105 -15.56 -4.94 15.34
C PHE A 105 -16.53 -4.22 16.30
N SER A 106 -17.83 -4.51 16.21
CA SER A 106 -18.82 -3.88 17.09
C SER A 106 -19.30 -4.79 18.23
N GLY A 107 -18.85 -6.04 18.30
CA GLY A 107 -19.27 -7.00 19.33
C GLY A 107 -20.79 -6.97 19.59
N ASP A 108 -21.17 -6.77 20.86
CA ASP A 108 -22.57 -6.69 21.31
C ASP A 108 -23.32 -5.44 20.79
N GLN A 109 -22.61 -4.42 20.29
CA GLN A 109 -23.20 -3.20 19.72
C GLN A 109 -23.55 -3.35 18.22
N GLN A 110 -23.37 -4.54 17.64
CA GLN A 110 -23.65 -4.79 16.23
C GLN A 110 -25.16 -4.69 15.93
N GLN A 111 -25.53 -3.85 14.96
CA GLN A 111 -26.93 -3.60 14.55
C GLN A 111 -27.30 -4.23 13.21
N CYS A 112 -26.40 -5.01 12.60
CA CYS A 112 -26.67 -5.72 11.37
C CYS A 112 -27.94 -6.61 11.53
N PRO A 113 -29.02 -6.37 10.75
CA PRO A 113 -30.27 -7.08 10.91
C PRO A 113 -30.22 -8.50 10.34
N ASP A 114 -29.33 -8.76 9.37
CA ASP A 114 -29.14 -10.06 8.76
C ASP A 114 -27.64 -10.32 8.47
N PRO A 115 -26.89 -10.79 9.49
CA PRO A 115 -25.47 -11.09 9.36
C PRO A 115 -25.17 -12.18 8.33
N GLU A 116 -26.03 -13.19 8.19
CA GLU A 116 -25.81 -14.29 7.25
C GLU A 116 -25.96 -13.82 5.80
N ALA A 117 -26.95 -12.97 5.52
CA ALA A 117 -27.10 -12.36 4.20
C ALA A 117 -25.96 -11.41 3.86
N PHE A 118 -25.44 -10.65 4.83
CA PHE A 118 -24.24 -9.82 4.63
C PHE A 118 -23.01 -10.65 4.25
N ILE A 119 -22.72 -11.72 5.01
CA ILE A 119 -21.61 -12.64 4.73
C ILE A 119 -21.78 -13.29 3.36
N SER A 120 -23.00 -13.75 3.04
CA SER A 120 -23.31 -14.36 1.74
C SER A 120 -23.15 -13.36 0.59
N GLY A 121 -23.54 -12.10 0.79
CA GLY A 121 -23.34 -11.02 -0.16
C GLY A 121 -21.87 -10.75 -0.45
N LEU A 122 -21.04 -10.68 0.60
CA LEU A 122 -19.59 -10.52 0.45
C LEU A 122 -18.95 -11.70 -0.28
N GLN A 123 -19.32 -12.93 0.06
CA GLN A 123 -18.84 -14.12 -0.63
C GLN A 123 -19.20 -14.09 -2.11
N ALA A 124 -20.43 -13.70 -2.45
CA ALA A 124 -20.87 -13.59 -3.84
C ALA A 124 -20.08 -12.52 -4.61
N THR A 125 -19.85 -11.35 -4.00
CA THR A 125 -19.06 -10.27 -4.61
C THR A 125 -17.63 -10.71 -4.89
N PHE A 126 -16.97 -11.39 -3.94
CA PHE A 126 -15.57 -11.80 -4.12
C PHE A 126 -15.42 -12.92 -5.16
N GLU A 127 -16.39 -13.84 -5.19
CA GLU A 127 -16.45 -14.89 -6.20
C GLU A 127 -16.72 -14.34 -7.61
N GLU A 128 -17.58 -13.32 -7.74
CA GLU A 128 -17.80 -12.62 -9.00
C GLU A 128 -16.52 -11.93 -9.48
N LEU A 129 -15.82 -11.22 -8.58
CA LEU A 129 -14.54 -10.58 -8.89
C LEU A 129 -13.48 -11.60 -9.32
N ARG A 130 -13.39 -12.74 -8.64
CA ARG A 130 -12.46 -13.81 -8.99
C ARG A 130 -12.72 -14.38 -10.38
N ARG A 131 -13.98 -14.56 -10.78
CA ARG A 131 -14.33 -15.04 -12.13
C ARG A 131 -13.98 -14.04 -13.22
N LEU A 132 -14.13 -12.74 -12.93
CA LEU A 132 -13.75 -11.68 -13.86
C LEU A 132 -12.23 -11.65 -14.06
N ASP A 133 -11.46 -11.92 -13.00
CA ASP A 133 -10.01 -12.03 -13.04
C ASP A 133 -9.52 -13.28 -13.80
N GLU A 134 -10.13 -14.45 -13.55
CA GLU A 134 -9.77 -15.72 -14.21
C GLU A 134 -10.14 -15.78 -15.72
N GLY A 135 -11.04 -14.90 -16.19
CA GLY A 135 -11.53 -14.88 -17.57
C GLY A 135 -10.95 -13.79 -18.48
N ALA A 136 -10.10 -12.90 -17.95
CA ALA A 136 -9.57 -11.75 -18.68
C ALA A 136 -8.23 -12.08 -19.36
N ASP A 137 -8.19 -11.98 -20.70
CA ASP A 137 -6.95 -11.93 -21.47
C ASP A 137 -6.22 -10.63 -21.10
N TRP A 138 -4.94 -10.74 -20.72
CA TRP A 138 -4.14 -9.67 -20.12
C TRP A 138 -4.07 -8.43 -21.02
N GLN A 139 -4.90 -7.40 -20.78
CA GLN A 139 -4.50 -5.99 -20.92
C GLN A 139 -5.53 -4.92 -20.54
N ASP A 140 -6.84 -5.20 -20.43
CA ASP A 140 -7.78 -4.06 -20.40
C ASP A 140 -9.17 -4.35 -19.79
N THR A 141 -9.25 -5.07 -18.67
CA THR A 141 -10.51 -5.22 -17.93
C THR A 141 -10.66 -4.17 -16.83
N ALA A 142 -11.80 -3.48 -16.87
CA ALA A 142 -12.14 -2.25 -16.17
C ALA A 142 -12.33 -2.35 -14.63
N PHE A 143 -11.56 -3.20 -13.93
CA PHE A 143 -11.62 -3.36 -12.46
C PHE A 143 -10.24 -3.45 -11.80
N ASN A 144 -9.26 -2.71 -12.32
CA ASN A 144 -7.86 -2.69 -11.88
C ASN A 144 -7.60 -2.03 -10.50
N SER A 145 -8.59 -1.75 -9.66
CA SER A 145 -8.28 -1.14 -8.35
C SER A 145 -8.91 -1.88 -7.18
N GLY A 146 -8.08 -2.20 -6.19
CA GLY A 146 -8.55 -2.60 -4.87
C GLY A 146 -9.57 -1.62 -4.28
N ALA A 147 -9.54 -0.35 -4.74
CA ALA A 147 -10.50 0.67 -4.36
C ALA A 147 -11.94 0.38 -4.86
N ASP A 148 -12.13 -0.19 -6.06
CA ASP A 148 -13.47 -0.55 -6.56
C ASP A 148 -14.05 -1.74 -5.80
N THR A 149 -13.19 -2.74 -5.48
CA THR A 149 -13.59 -3.89 -4.65
C THR A 149 -13.97 -3.43 -3.24
N LEU A 150 -13.13 -2.64 -2.59
CA LEU A 150 -13.39 -2.10 -1.26
C LEU A 150 -14.61 -1.16 -1.24
N SER A 151 -14.89 -0.42 -2.33
CA SER A 151 -16.10 0.40 -2.46
C SER A 151 -17.38 -0.45 -2.46
N HIS A 152 -17.39 -1.58 -3.17
CA HIS A 152 -18.50 -2.53 -3.12
C HIS A 152 -18.68 -3.15 -1.72
N VAL A 153 -17.58 -3.46 -1.03
CA VAL A 153 -17.62 -3.93 0.37
C VAL A 153 -18.24 -2.88 1.29
N LEU A 154 -17.85 -1.61 1.17
CA LEU A 154 -18.44 -0.53 1.96
C LEU A 154 -19.93 -0.33 1.66
N GLU A 155 -20.35 -0.52 0.41
CA GLU A 155 -21.76 -0.44 0.05
C GLU A 155 -22.56 -1.59 0.69
N LEU A 156 -22.01 -2.81 0.75
CA LEU A 156 -22.62 -3.92 1.49
C LEU A 156 -22.70 -3.61 3.00
N VAL A 157 -21.62 -3.09 3.59
CA VAL A 157 -21.62 -2.65 5.00
C VAL A 157 -22.75 -1.64 5.25
N ARG A 158 -22.94 -0.68 4.35
CA ARG A 158 -24.00 0.33 4.44
C ARG A 158 -25.39 -0.28 4.27
N GLN A 159 -25.59 -1.13 3.25
CA GLN A 159 -26.89 -1.75 2.93
C GLN A 159 -27.39 -2.65 4.06
N TYR A 160 -26.49 -3.48 4.60
CA TYR A 160 -26.76 -4.38 5.71
C TYR A 160 -26.59 -3.70 7.08
N LYS A 161 -26.41 -2.38 7.13
CA LYS A 161 -26.31 -1.58 8.37
C LYS A 161 -25.31 -2.17 9.37
N VAL A 162 -24.20 -2.69 8.85
CA VAL A 162 -23.12 -3.22 9.67
C VAL A 162 -22.51 -2.05 10.44
N THR A 163 -22.52 -2.17 11.76
CA THR A 163 -21.94 -1.18 12.66
C THR A 163 -20.42 -1.36 12.65
N LEU A 164 -19.70 -0.28 12.39
CA LEU A 164 -18.23 -0.22 12.49
C LEU A 164 -17.84 0.96 13.40
N PRO A 165 -16.92 0.76 14.36
CA PRO A 165 -16.39 1.85 15.16
C PRO A 165 -15.71 2.91 14.28
N GLY A 166 -15.76 4.18 14.71
CA GLY A 166 -15.25 5.31 13.91
C GLY A 166 -13.77 5.19 13.56
N HIS A 167 -12.94 4.71 14.49
CA HIS A 167 -11.50 4.52 14.25
C HIS A 167 -11.23 3.39 13.23
N ILE A 168 -12.02 2.31 13.24
CA ILE A 168 -11.93 1.23 12.25
C ILE A 168 -12.34 1.71 10.87
N CYS A 169 -13.45 2.46 10.79
CA CYS A 169 -13.89 3.07 9.55
C CYS A 169 -12.80 3.98 8.96
N ALA A 170 -12.14 4.78 9.81
CA ALA A 170 -11.04 5.62 9.37
C ALA A 170 -9.88 4.81 8.77
N VAL A 171 -9.48 3.68 9.36
CA VAL A 171 -8.44 2.80 8.78
C VAL A 171 -8.81 2.31 7.39
N VAL A 172 -10.04 1.80 7.25
CA VAL A 172 -10.52 1.25 5.97
C VAL A 172 -10.58 2.34 4.91
N VAL A 173 -11.09 3.53 5.25
CA VAL A 173 -11.15 4.69 4.35
C VAL A 173 -9.76 5.22 3.99
N THR A 174 -8.84 5.33 4.95
CA THR A 174 -7.46 5.73 4.65
C THR A 174 -6.79 4.72 3.72
N THR A 175 -6.97 3.42 3.96
CA THR A 175 -6.41 2.37 3.09
C THR A 175 -6.97 2.46 1.67
N LEU A 176 -8.26 2.75 1.54
CA LEU A 176 -8.93 3.01 0.27
C LEU A 176 -8.34 4.20 -0.49
N VAL A 177 -8.14 5.32 0.21
CA VAL A 177 -7.54 6.53 -0.37
C VAL A 177 -6.12 6.23 -0.85
N LEU A 178 -5.33 5.51 -0.05
CA LEU A 178 -3.98 5.12 -0.41
C LEU A 178 -3.93 4.19 -1.62
N GLU A 179 -4.80 3.17 -1.69
CA GLU A 179 -4.89 2.27 -2.86
C GLU A 179 -5.30 3.04 -4.11
N GLY A 180 -6.33 3.88 -4.02
CA GLY A 180 -6.78 4.71 -5.14
C GLY A 180 -5.70 5.67 -5.64
N TRP A 181 -4.84 6.18 -4.76
CA TRP A 181 -3.68 6.99 -5.14
C TRP A 181 -2.51 6.16 -5.66
N SER A 182 -2.23 5.01 -5.07
CA SER A 182 -1.21 4.08 -5.55
C SER A 182 -1.48 3.72 -7.01
N ASN A 183 -2.71 3.33 -7.33
CA ASN A 183 -3.12 2.99 -8.70
C ASN A 183 -3.01 4.18 -9.67
N LYS A 184 -3.17 5.42 -9.19
CA LYS A 184 -2.94 6.63 -10.02
C LYS A 184 -1.47 6.93 -10.27
N LEU A 185 -0.60 6.61 -9.31
CA LEU A 185 0.85 6.84 -9.42
C LEU A 185 1.52 5.75 -10.24
N ASP A 186 1.14 4.50 -10.02
CA ASP A 186 1.61 3.33 -10.74
C ASP A 186 0.42 2.35 -10.93
N PRO A 187 -0.17 2.29 -12.14
CA PRO A 187 -1.28 1.39 -12.45
C PRO A 187 -0.90 -0.10 -12.41
N SER A 188 0.39 -0.43 -12.43
CA SER A 188 0.87 -1.82 -12.34
C SER A 188 1.04 -2.29 -10.89
N HIS A 189 0.95 -1.37 -9.94
CA HIS A 189 1.12 -1.64 -8.51
C HIS A 189 -0.23 -1.77 -7.78
N SER A 190 -0.42 -2.88 -7.07
CA SER A 190 -1.54 -3.07 -6.15
C SER A 190 -1.06 -3.23 -4.70
N VAL A 191 -1.55 -2.39 -3.78
CA VAL A 191 -1.23 -2.49 -2.34
C VAL A 191 -1.74 -3.82 -1.79
N LEU A 192 -2.87 -4.33 -2.29
CA LEU A 192 -3.43 -5.60 -1.86
C LEU A 192 -2.51 -6.78 -2.15
N SER A 193 -1.89 -6.81 -3.32
CA SER A 193 -0.91 -7.84 -3.66
C SER A 193 0.31 -7.79 -2.73
N MET A 194 0.73 -6.59 -2.32
CA MET A 194 1.81 -6.40 -1.37
C MET A 194 1.41 -6.89 0.03
N VAL A 195 0.20 -6.57 0.48
CA VAL A 195 -0.38 -7.08 1.73
C VAL A 195 -0.47 -8.61 1.70
N GLN A 196 -0.88 -9.20 0.58
CA GLN A 196 -0.91 -10.66 0.40
C GLN A 196 0.48 -11.28 0.56
N LYS A 197 1.48 -10.76 -0.17
CA LYS A 197 2.89 -11.19 -0.06
C LYS A 197 3.43 -11.05 1.37
N MET A 198 2.97 -10.04 2.12
CA MET A 198 3.36 -9.88 3.52
C MET A 198 2.81 -10.99 4.42
N PHE A 199 1.61 -11.50 4.15
CA PHE A 199 0.92 -12.53 4.94
C PHE A 199 1.19 -13.98 4.50
N GLU A 200 1.84 -14.20 3.36
CA GLU A 200 2.25 -15.55 2.92
C GLU A 200 3.21 -16.21 3.91
N SER A 201 3.15 -17.55 4.04
CA SER A 201 4.05 -18.28 4.94
C SER A 201 5.47 -18.25 4.40
N SER A 202 6.36 -17.50 5.06
CA SER A 202 7.79 -17.51 4.78
C SER A 202 8.61 -17.70 6.07
N THR A 203 9.81 -18.25 5.93
CA THR A 203 10.77 -18.41 7.02
C THR A 203 11.37 -17.07 7.49
N LEU A 204 11.13 -15.98 6.75
CA LEU A 204 11.67 -14.67 7.06
C LEU A 204 10.71 -13.88 7.96
N PRO A 205 11.24 -13.15 8.96
CA PRO A 205 10.45 -12.22 9.74
C PRO A 205 9.92 -11.09 8.84
N TRP A 206 8.71 -10.62 9.12
CA TRP A 206 7.93 -9.75 8.24
C TRP A 206 8.65 -8.43 7.86
N HIS A 207 9.51 -7.86 8.71
CA HIS A 207 10.31 -6.65 8.38
C HIS A 207 11.27 -6.88 7.21
N ALA A 208 11.86 -8.07 7.12
CA ALA A 208 12.75 -8.43 6.02
C ALA A 208 11.96 -8.63 4.71
N ARG A 209 10.68 -9.00 4.81
CA ARG A 209 9.78 -9.13 3.65
C ARG A 209 9.39 -7.78 3.07
N LEU A 210 9.17 -6.77 3.91
CA LEU A 210 8.88 -5.40 3.42
C LEU A 210 10.02 -4.86 2.57
N VAL A 211 11.25 -4.98 3.05
CA VAL A 211 12.44 -4.54 2.31
C VAL A 211 12.56 -5.30 0.99
N SER A 212 12.42 -6.64 1.04
CA SER A 212 12.46 -7.47 -0.16
C SER A 212 11.34 -7.15 -1.16
N ALA A 213 10.12 -6.84 -0.72
CA ALA A 213 9.01 -6.48 -1.59
C ALA A 213 9.26 -5.13 -2.28
N VAL A 214 9.77 -4.14 -1.54
CA VAL A 214 10.17 -2.84 -2.10
C VAL A 214 11.31 -3.00 -3.11
N ASP A 215 12.35 -3.76 -2.75
CA ASP A 215 13.49 -4.02 -3.63
C ASP A 215 13.05 -4.72 -4.94
N THR A 216 12.10 -5.66 -4.86
CA THR A 216 11.54 -6.35 -6.04
C THR A 216 10.85 -5.36 -6.99
N VAL A 217 10.03 -4.45 -6.46
CA VAL A 217 9.35 -3.42 -7.28
C VAL A 217 10.39 -2.49 -7.94
N MET A 218 11.41 -2.07 -7.20
CA MET A 218 12.48 -1.21 -7.73
C MET A 218 13.33 -1.91 -8.80
N GLU A 219 13.57 -3.21 -8.69
CA GLU A 219 14.30 -4.01 -9.67
C GLU A 219 13.49 -4.25 -10.95
N GLU A 220 12.17 -4.49 -10.84
CA GLU A 220 11.27 -4.63 -11.99
C GLU A 220 11.18 -3.34 -12.82
N GLU A 221 11.04 -2.18 -12.16
CA GLU A 221 11.06 -0.87 -12.85
C GLU A 221 12.40 -0.59 -13.54
N GLN A 222 13.52 -0.96 -12.91
CA GLN A 222 14.85 -0.82 -13.51
C GLN A 222 15.03 -1.72 -14.75
N GLY A 223 14.50 -2.94 -14.70
CA GLY A 223 14.51 -3.86 -15.83
C GLY A 223 13.70 -3.34 -17.02
N GLN A 224 12.51 -2.76 -16.77
CA GLN A 224 11.67 -2.19 -17.81
C GLN A 224 12.28 -0.94 -18.45
N MET A 225 12.87 -0.03 -17.66
CA MET A 225 13.59 1.14 -18.21
C MET A 225 14.80 0.76 -19.07
N LEU A 226 15.53 -0.31 -18.72
CA LEU A 226 16.66 -0.81 -19.51
C LEU A 226 16.22 -1.49 -20.80
N ALA A 227 15.02 -2.06 -20.85
CA ALA A 227 14.47 -2.67 -22.07
C ALA A 227 13.91 -1.64 -23.06
N MET A 228 13.57 -0.43 -22.60
CA MET A 228 13.06 0.67 -23.42
C MET A 228 14.15 1.64 -23.93
N ALA A 229 15.41 1.47 -23.49
CA ALA A 229 16.57 2.30 -23.87
C ALA A 229 17.49 1.60 -24.86
#